data_AF-A0A3M0L1A4-F1
#
_entry.id   AF-A0A3M0L1A4-F1
#
_cell.length_a   1.000
_cell.length_b   1.000
_cell.length_c   1.000
_cell.angle_alpha   90.00
_cell.angle_beta   90.00
_cell.angle_gamma   90.00
#
_symmetry.space_group_name_H-M   'P 1'
#
loop_
_entity.id
_entity.type
_entity.pdbx_description
1 polymer ?
#
loop_
_entity_poly.entity_id
_entity_poly.type
_entity_poly.pdbx_seq_one_letter_code
_entity_poly.pdbx_strand_id
1 'polypeptide(L)'
;MIGNQCRSTTVSKALGQGVKVLEELVEEQLAKGHTVETTSPWNSLVFVIQKLGKDKWRLLQDLRQINNVIEDMGSPQPGFELREYKVQKMPPWRCLGLEIGKRTIVPQKLEIKAKIETLADVHQLCGALNWVRPWLGLTTEDIAPLFNLLKGGEELSSPRELTPEAKEALGKVQHLMSTR
;
A
#
# COMPACT_ATOMS: atom_id res chain seq x y z
N MET A 1 3.24 14.45 10.91
CA MET A 1 4.12 14.13 9.76
C MET A 1 4.37 12.62 9.86
N ILE A 2 4.13 11.74 8.89
CA ILE A 2 3.97 11.89 7.44
C ILE A 2 2.90 10.85 7.07
N GLY A 3 1.65 11.29 6.94
CA GLY A 3 0.58 10.47 6.38
C GLY A 3 0.53 10.74 4.89
N ASN A 4 1.06 9.82 4.10
CA ASN A 4 0.87 9.81 2.65
C ASN A 4 -0.62 9.60 2.37
N GLN A 5 -1.37 10.69 2.32
CA GLN A 5 -2.76 10.67 1.90
C GLN A 5 -2.76 10.60 0.38
N CYS A 6 -2.84 9.38 -0.12
CA CYS A 6 -3.25 9.09 -1.49
C CYS A 6 -4.58 9.84 -1.72
N ARG A 7 -4.55 10.92 -2.52
CA ARG A 7 -5.75 11.69 -2.86
C ARG A 7 -6.58 10.87 -3.83
N SER A 8 -7.44 10.02 -3.28
CA SER A 8 -8.55 9.44 -4.03
C SER A 8 -9.58 10.54 -4.27
N THR A 9 -9.50 11.20 -5.42
CA THR A 9 -10.52 12.17 -5.84
C THR A 9 -11.76 11.44 -6.30
N THR A 10 -12.74 11.31 -5.42
CA THR A 10 -14.15 11.00 -5.74
C THR A 10 -14.66 11.96 -6.82
N VAL A 11 -15.57 11.51 -7.70
CA VAL A 11 -16.36 12.37 -8.59
C VAL A 11 -17.34 13.22 -7.77
N SER A 12 -16.80 14.13 -6.99
CA SER A 12 -17.45 15.33 -6.47
C SER A 12 -16.56 16.56 -6.66
N LYS A 13 -15.32 16.38 -7.14
CA LYS A 13 -14.39 17.46 -7.54
C LYS A 13 -13.52 17.04 -8.74
N ALA A 14 -14.13 16.83 -9.90
CA ALA A 14 -13.35 16.94 -11.14
C ALA A 14 -13.10 18.44 -11.39
N LEU A 15 -11.85 18.90 -11.28
CA LEU A 15 -11.43 20.21 -11.78
C LEU A 15 -11.68 20.22 -13.31
N GLY A 16 -12.24 21.31 -13.85
CA GLY A 16 -12.99 21.34 -15.12
C GLY A 16 -12.38 20.64 -16.35
N GLN A 17 -11.06 20.44 -16.43
CA GLN A 17 -10.44 19.64 -17.48
C GLN A 17 -10.85 18.16 -17.45
N GLY A 18 -11.06 17.57 -16.27
CA GLY A 18 -11.40 16.15 -16.12
C GLY A 18 -12.81 15.80 -16.57
N VAL A 19 -13.76 16.76 -16.48
CA VAL A 19 -15.15 16.56 -16.91
C VAL A 19 -15.26 16.52 -18.43
N LYS A 20 -14.59 17.45 -19.13
CA LYS A 20 -14.58 17.47 -20.60
C LYS A 20 -14.00 16.19 -21.21
N VAL A 21 -12.87 15.73 -20.67
CA VAL A 21 -12.25 14.48 -21.12
C VAL A 21 -13.13 13.27 -20.81
N LEU A 22 -13.89 13.31 -19.72
CA LEU A 22 -14.85 12.25 -19.38
C LEU A 22 -15.98 12.18 -20.42
N GLU A 23 -16.59 13.32 -20.76
CA GLU A 23 -17.66 13.42 -21.75
C GLU A 23 -17.21 12.90 -23.12
N GLU A 24 -16.06 13.34 -23.61
CA GLU A 24 -15.47 12.87 -24.88
C GLU A 24 -15.25 11.35 -24.89
N LEU A 25 -14.72 10.78 -23.80
CA LEU A 25 -14.49 9.34 -23.70
C LEU A 25 -15.79 8.53 -23.64
N VAL A 26 -16.83 9.07 -22.99
CA VAL A 26 -18.15 8.42 -22.91
C VAL A 26 -18.82 8.42 -24.30
N GLU A 27 -18.79 9.53 -25.02
CA GLU A 27 -19.29 9.61 -26.39
C GLU A 27 -18.56 8.62 -27.32
N GLU A 28 -17.23 8.49 -27.18
CA GLU A 28 -16.45 7.50 -27.94
C GLU A 28 -16.90 6.06 -27.65
N GLN A 29 -17.23 5.73 -26.39
CA GLN A 29 -17.73 4.39 -26.03
C GLN A 29 -19.17 4.15 -26.52
N LEU A 30 -20.02 5.18 -26.47
CA LEU A 30 -21.38 5.13 -27.02
C LEU A 30 -21.36 4.89 -28.53
N ALA A 31 -20.52 5.63 -29.27
CA ALA A 31 -20.37 5.47 -30.72
C ALA A 31 -19.87 4.08 -31.12
N LYS A 32 -19.07 3.42 -30.26
CA LYS A 32 -18.60 2.03 -30.46
C LYS A 32 -19.62 0.98 -30.06
N GLY A 33 -20.74 1.36 -29.45
CA GLY A 33 -21.74 0.44 -28.92
C GLY A 33 -21.26 -0.35 -27.69
N HIS A 34 -20.18 0.08 -27.03
CA HIS A 34 -19.69 -0.56 -25.81
C HIS A 34 -20.50 -0.16 -24.57
N THR A 35 -21.17 0.99 -24.64
CA THR A 35 -22.05 1.53 -23.59
C THR A 35 -23.38 1.93 -24.19
N VAL A 36 -24.43 1.92 -23.38
CA VAL A 36 -25.78 2.35 -23.75
C VAL A 36 -26.32 3.22 -22.63
N GLU A 37 -27.14 4.22 -22.99
CA GLU A 37 -27.87 5.01 -22.00
C GLU A 37 -28.74 4.11 -21.12
N THR A 38 -28.76 4.38 -19.82
CA THR A 38 -29.47 3.55 -18.86
C THR A 38 -30.26 4.43 -17.89
N THR A 39 -31.46 3.96 -17.54
CA THR A 39 -32.30 4.55 -16.48
C THR A 39 -32.10 3.84 -15.15
N SER A 40 -31.03 3.06 -15.01
CA SER A 40 -30.73 2.28 -13.81
C SER A 40 -30.56 3.17 -12.58
N PRO A 41 -31.11 2.79 -11.42
CA PRO A 41 -30.86 3.51 -10.15
C PRO A 41 -29.45 3.25 -9.60
N TRP A 42 -28.70 2.30 -10.17
CA TRP A 42 -27.36 1.92 -9.72
C TRP A 42 -26.29 2.82 -10.34
N ASN A 43 -25.39 3.33 -9.51
CA ASN A 43 -24.28 4.18 -9.93
C ASN A 43 -22.94 3.59 -9.49
N SER A 44 -21.89 3.79 -10.28
CA SER A 44 -20.51 3.48 -9.95
C SER A 44 -19.64 4.70 -10.17
N LEU A 45 -18.68 4.94 -9.28
CA LEU A 45 -17.74 6.04 -9.47
C LEU A 45 -16.89 5.81 -10.72
N VAL A 46 -16.58 6.88 -11.45
CA VAL A 46 -15.79 6.83 -12.68
C VAL A 46 -14.64 7.82 -12.60
N PHE A 47 -13.44 7.39 -12.96
CA PHE A 47 -12.24 8.21 -12.96
C PHE A 47 -11.69 8.34 -14.38
N VAL A 48 -11.00 9.44 -14.63
CA VAL A 48 -10.22 9.63 -15.86
C VAL A 48 -8.74 9.66 -15.47
N ILE A 49 -7.94 8.82 -16.11
CA ILE A 49 -6.50 8.68 -15.81
C ILE A 49 -5.70 8.88 -17.09
N GLN A 50 -4.71 9.79 -17.06
CA GLN A 50 -3.76 9.97 -18.15
C GLN A 50 -2.74 8.84 -18.12
N LYS A 51 -2.43 8.25 -19.27
CA LYS A 51 -1.39 7.23 -19.36
C LYS A 51 -0.03 7.88 -19.14
N LEU A 52 0.77 7.31 -18.25
CA LEU A 52 2.14 7.75 -18.05
C LEU A 52 2.93 7.63 -19.36
N GLY A 53 3.54 8.75 -19.79
CA GLY A 53 4.35 8.82 -21.01
C GLY A 53 3.58 8.83 -22.34
N LYS A 54 2.24 8.98 -22.32
CA LYS A 54 1.43 9.17 -23.54
C LYS A 54 0.39 10.24 -23.31
N ASP A 55 0.13 11.07 -24.33
CA ASP A 55 -0.99 12.02 -24.28
C ASP A 55 -2.33 11.32 -24.60
N LYS A 56 -2.65 10.30 -23.80
CA LYS A 56 -3.86 9.49 -23.96
C LYS A 56 -4.51 9.28 -22.60
N TRP A 57 -5.81 9.49 -22.55
CA TRP A 57 -6.63 9.29 -21.37
C TRP A 57 -7.33 7.93 -21.38
N ARG A 58 -7.73 7.47 -20.19
CA ARG A 58 -8.54 6.26 -20.02
C ARG A 58 -9.61 6.50 -18.97
N LEU A 59 -10.79 5.97 -19.28
CA LEU A 59 -11.88 5.78 -18.33
C LEU A 59 -11.55 4.62 -17.39
N LEU A 60 -11.73 4.80 -16.09
CA LEU A 60 -11.61 3.76 -15.08
C LEU A 60 -12.88 3.78 -14.21
N GLN A 61 -13.70 2.75 -14.33
CA GLN A 61 -14.87 2.57 -13.47
C GLN A 61 -14.48 1.85 -12.17
N ASP A 62 -14.95 2.35 -11.05
CA ASP A 62 -14.75 1.75 -9.73
C ASP A 62 -15.74 0.60 -9.52
N LEU A 63 -15.29 -0.61 -9.82
CA LEU A 63 -16.11 -1.82 -9.67
C LEU A 63 -15.93 -2.51 -8.32
N ARG A 64 -15.24 -1.92 -7.33
CA ARG A 64 -14.93 -2.61 -6.06
C ARG A 64 -16.18 -3.09 -5.31
N GLN A 65 -17.22 -2.26 -5.25
CA GLN A 65 -18.48 -2.64 -4.60
C GLN A 65 -19.23 -3.71 -5.38
N ILE A 66 -19.16 -3.66 -6.71
CA ILE A 66 -19.80 -4.64 -7.59
C ILE A 66 -19.07 -6.00 -7.51
N ASN A 67 -17.74 -5.99 -7.49
CA ASN A 67 -16.93 -7.21 -7.36
C ASN A 67 -17.18 -7.97 -6.05
N ASN A 68 -17.68 -7.31 -5.00
CA ASN A 68 -18.05 -7.97 -3.75
C ASN A 68 -19.37 -8.75 -3.85
N VAL A 69 -20.21 -8.46 -4.85
CA VAL A 69 -21.51 -9.11 -5.05
C VAL A 69 -21.56 -9.96 -6.32
N ILE A 70 -20.54 -9.87 -7.18
CA ILE A 70 -20.40 -10.72 -8.36
C ILE A 70 -20.08 -12.15 -7.91
N GLU A 71 -20.83 -13.12 -8.42
CA GLU A 71 -20.52 -14.53 -8.31
C GLU A 71 -19.47 -14.93 -9.36
N ASP A 72 -18.59 -15.88 -9.01
CA ASP A 72 -17.61 -16.40 -9.95
C ASP A 72 -18.30 -17.19 -11.06
N MET A 73 -18.29 -16.63 -12.28
CA MET A 73 -18.93 -17.22 -13.46
C MET A 73 -18.02 -18.24 -14.18
N GLY A 74 -16.90 -18.63 -13.59
CA GLY A 74 -16.00 -19.65 -14.11
C GLY A 74 -15.13 -19.17 -15.28
N SER A 75 -14.68 -20.10 -16.12
CA SER A 75 -13.74 -19.80 -17.21
C SER A 75 -14.35 -18.84 -18.25
N PRO A 76 -13.58 -17.84 -18.74
CA PRO A 76 -14.08 -16.91 -19.74
C PRO A 76 -14.58 -17.64 -20.99
N GLN A 77 -15.73 -17.20 -21.50
CA GLN A 77 -16.32 -17.76 -22.72
C GLN A 77 -15.41 -17.58 -23.94
N PRO A 78 -15.43 -18.50 -24.91
CA PRO A 78 -14.64 -18.43 -26.14
C PRO A 78 -15.13 -17.29 -27.06
N GLY A 79 -14.74 -16.06 -26.71
CA GLY A 79 -14.93 -14.84 -27.49
C GLY A 79 -13.82 -13.81 -27.26
N PHE A 80 -12.86 -14.10 -26.37
CA PHE A 80 -11.70 -13.26 -26.12
C PHE A 80 -10.50 -13.74 -26.95
N GLU A 81 -10.18 -13.01 -28.02
CA GLU A 81 -8.97 -13.25 -28.79
C GLU A 81 -7.75 -12.65 -28.08
N LEU A 82 -6.92 -13.51 -27.51
CA LEU A 82 -5.61 -13.12 -27.00
C LEU A 82 -4.70 -12.74 -28.17
N ARG A 83 -4.38 -11.45 -28.28
CA ARG A 83 -3.41 -10.97 -29.26
C ARG A 83 -2.01 -11.35 -28.82
N GLU A 84 -1.39 -12.34 -29.47
CA GLU A 84 -0.10 -12.89 -29.07
C GLU A 84 0.99 -11.82 -28.89
N TYR A 85 1.02 -10.81 -29.75
CA TYR A 85 1.99 -9.70 -29.65
C TYR A 85 1.84 -8.83 -28.38
N LYS A 86 0.71 -8.91 -27.68
CA LYS A 86 0.48 -8.22 -26.39
C LYS A 86 0.85 -9.08 -25.19
N VAL A 87 1.12 -10.37 -25.39
CA VAL A 87 1.50 -11.30 -24.30
C VAL A 87 2.97 -11.11 -23.97
N GLN A 88 3.25 -10.64 -22.75
CA GLN A 88 4.60 -10.40 -22.27
C GLN A 88 5.10 -11.62 -21.49
N LYS A 89 5.96 -12.43 -22.11
CA LYS A 89 6.41 -13.72 -21.56
C LYS A 89 7.60 -13.62 -20.60
N MET A 90 8.40 -12.54 -20.69
CA MET A 90 9.60 -12.35 -19.87
C MET A 90 9.73 -10.89 -19.40
N PRO A 91 10.37 -10.66 -18.24
CA PRO A 91 10.63 -9.32 -17.73
C PRO A 91 11.58 -8.54 -18.65
N PRO A 92 11.53 -7.20 -18.64
CA PRO A 92 10.63 -6.38 -17.83
C PRO A 92 9.20 -6.37 -18.40
N TRP A 93 8.20 -6.66 -17.55
CA TRP A 93 6.79 -6.55 -17.94
C TRP A 93 6.35 -5.09 -17.86
N ARG A 94 5.81 -4.56 -18.95
CA ARG A 94 5.16 -3.25 -18.96
C ARG A 94 3.70 -3.38 -18.54
N CYS A 95 3.37 -2.83 -17.38
CA CYS A 95 1.99 -2.71 -16.93
C CYS A 95 1.68 -1.25 -16.63
N LEU A 96 0.65 -0.69 -17.28
CA LEU A 96 0.18 0.68 -17.05
C LEU A 96 1.26 1.80 -17.19
N GLY A 97 2.35 1.54 -17.91
CA GLY A 97 3.48 2.47 -18.06
C GLY A 97 4.62 2.25 -17.06
N LEU A 98 4.49 1.27 -16.17
CA LEU A 98 5.54 0.84 -15.25
C LEU A 98 6.30 -0.36 -15.84
N GLU A 99 7.61 -0.36 -15.75
CA GLU A 99 8.46 -1.51 -16.06
C GLU A 99 8.67 -2.36 -14.79
N ILE A 100 8.06 -3.53 -14.79
CA ILE A 100 8.15 -4.52 -13.72
C ILE A 100 9.30 -5.47 -14.06
N GLY A 101 10.46 -5.26 -13.44
CA GLY A 101 11.59 -6.19 -13.56
C GLY A 101 11.46 -7.42 -12.65
N LYS A 102 12.42 -8.36 -12.75
CA LYS A 102 12.71 -9.38 -11.72
C LYS A 102 13.28 -8.69 -10.48
N ARG A 103 12.50 -7.89 -9.77
CA ARG A 103 12.96 -7.36 -8.48
C ARG A 103 12.75 -8.44 -7.44
N THR A 104 13.84 -8.98 -6.90
CA THR A 104 13.82 -9.63 -5.60
C THR A 104 13.46 -8.54 -4.59
N ILE A 105 12.27 -8.60 -4.01
CA ILE A 105 11.91 -7.72 -2.90
C ILE A 105 12.71 -8.21 -1.70
N VAL A 106 13.89 -7.63 -1.51
CA VAL A 106 14.65 -7.83 -0.27
C VAL A 106 13.99 -6.96 0.81
N PRO A 107 13.66 -7.51 1.99
CA PRO A 107 13.20 -6.69 3.09
C PRO A 107 14.28 -5.67 3.42
N GLN A 108 13.89 -4.41 3.58
CA GLN A 108 14.82 -3.36 3.97
C GLN A 108 15.41 -3.70 5.34
N LYS A 109 16.74 -3.64 5.48
CA LYS A 109 17.43 -3.89 6.76
C LYS A 109 16.85 -2.95 7.82
N LEU A 110 16.22 -3.53 8.85
CA LEU A 110 15.64 -2.76 9.94
C LEU A 110 16.78 -2.36 10.91
N GLU A 111 17.02 -1.07 11.05
CA GLU A 111 18.00 -0.53 11.99
C GLU A 111 17.28 0.00 13.23
N ILE A 112 17.43 -0.71 14.35
CA ILE A 112 16.90 -0.26 15.63
C ILE A 112 17.83 0.81 16.21
N LYS A 113 17.34 2.04 16.37
CA LYS A 113 18.10 3.13 16.96
C LYS A 113 18.43 2.81 18.43
N ALA A 114 19.72 2.67 18.73
CA ALA A 114 20.20 2.33 20.08
C ALA A 114 20.41 3.53 21.02
N LYS A 115 20.24 4.77 20.50
CA LYS A 115 20.30 5.99 21.30
C LYS A 115 18.90 6.31 21.80
N ILE A 116 18.68 6.10 23.09
CA ILE A 116 17.45 6.45 23.79
C ILE A 116 17.81 7.56 24.76
N GLU A 117 17.25 8.74 24.55
CA GLU A 117 17.44 9.89 25.42
C GLU A 117 16.12 10.30 26.09
N THR A 118 14.99 10.03 25.43
CA THR A 118 13.65 10.43 25.86
C THR A 118 12.66 9.27 25.92
N LEU A 119 11.56 9.45 26.66
CA LEU A 119 10.44 8.50 26.66
C LEU A 119 9.85 8.28 25.27
N ALA A 120 9.84 9.30 24.41
CA ALA A 120 9.42 9.16 23.00
C ALA A 120 10.29 8.15 22.24
N ASP A 121 11.60 8.13 22.48
CA ASP A 121 12.51 7.16 21.86
C ASP A 121 12.23 5.74 22.34
N VAL A 122 11.90 5.57 23.63
CA VAL A 122 11.46 4.27 24.19
C VAL A 122 10.17 3.81 23.53
N HIS A 123 9.20 4.70 23.33
CA HIS A 123 7.95 4.37 22.62
C HIS A 123 8.19 3.93 21.18
N GLN A 124 9.05 4.63 20.43
CA GLN A 124 9.41 4.25 19.08
C GLN A 124 10.11 2.88 19.04
N LEU A 125 11.01 2.65 19.99
CA LEU A 125 11.71 1.37 20.13
C LEU A 125 10.72 0.23 20.43
N CYS A 126 9.87 0.38 21.43
CA CYS A 126 8.85 -0.63 21.78
C CYS A 126 7.88 -0.88 20.62
N GLY A 127 7.51 0.15 19.85
CA GLY A 127 6.70 0.01 18.64
C GLY A 127 7.40 -0.81 17.56
N ALA A 128 8.67 -0.51 17.28
CA ALA A 128 9.48 -1.24 16.31
C ALA A 128 9.68 -2.71 16.75
N LEU A 129 9.95 -2.94 18.02
CA LEU A 129 10.12 -4.27 18.61
C LEU A 129 8.83 -5.09 18.57
N ASN A 130 7.69 -4.48 18.86
CA ASN A 130 6.40 -5.14 18.76
C ASN A 130 6.07 -5.52 17.31
N TRP A 131 6.48 -4.70 16.34
CA TRP A 131 6.31 -4.99 14.92
C TRP A 131 7.17 -6.18 14.44
N VAL A 132 8.42 -6.29 14.90
CA VAL A 132 9.29 -7.44 14.55
C VAL A 132 9.04 -8.69 15.37
N ARG A 133 8.30 -8.59 16.48
CA ARG A 133 8.08 -9.71 17.40
C ARG A 133 7.58 -11.00 16.71
N PRO A 134 6.58 -10.97 15.81
CA PRO A 134 6.13 -12.19 15.11
C PRO A 134 7.20 -12.82 14.24
N TRP A 135 8.14 -12.01 13.74
CA TRP A 135 9.18 -12.42 12.79
C TRP A 135 10.41 -12.97 13.49
N LEU A 136 10.69 -12.55 14.72
CA LEU A 136 11.88 -12.96 15.48
C LEU A 136 11.61 -14.07 16.51
N GLY A 137 10.33 -14.41 16.76
CA GLY A 137 9.96 -15.44 17.75
C GLY A 137 10.29 -15.04 19.19
N LEU A 138 10.36 -13.73 19.47
CA LEU A 138 10.72 -13.20 20.79
C LEU A 138 9.61 -13.50 21.80
N THR A 139 10.00 -14.02 22.96
CA THR A 139 9.07 -14.26 24.06
C THR A 139 8.71 -12.95 24.76
N THR A 140 7.61 -12.95 25.52
CA THR A 140 7.24 -11.76 26.32
C THR A 140 8.33 -11.44 27.36
N GLU A 141 9.02 -12.46 27.86
CA GLU A 141 10.06 -12.33 28.89
C GLU A 141 11.30 -11.60 28.36
N ASP A 142 11.71 -11.89 27.12
CA ASP A 142 12.87 -11.27 26.49
C ASP A 142 12.71 -9.74 26.32
N ILE A 143 11.48 -9.27 26.08
CA ILE A 143 11.17 -7.86 25.83
C ILE A 143 10.65 -7.16 27.11
N ALA A 144 10.27 -7.90 28.14
CA ALA A 144 9.72 -7.34 29.39
C ALA A 144 10.59 -6.23 30.01
N PRO A 145 11.94 -6.33 30.06
CA PRO A 145 12.79 -5.25 30.56
C PRO A 145 12.62 -3.93 29.80
N LEU A 146 12.36 -3.99 28.49
CA LEU A 146 12.17 -2.81 27.63
C LEU A 146 10.79 -2.17 27.86
N PHE A 147 9.75 -2.97 28.07
CA PHE A 147 8.42 -2.45 28.42
C PHE A 147 8.37 -1.81 29.81
N ASN A 148 9.20 -2.26 30.75
CA ASN A 148 9.29 -1.66 32.07
C ASN A 148 9.79 -0.20 32.02
N LEU A 149 10.56 0.18 31.00
CA LEU A 149 11.03 1.56 30.80
C LEU A 149 9.90 2.55 30.47
N LEU A 150 8.75 2.05 29.99
CA LEU A 150 7.56 2.86 29.73
C LEU A 150 6.81 3.26 31.02
N LYS A 151 7.13 2.64 32.17
CA LYS A 151 6.42 2.90 33.42
C LYS A 151 6.90 4.20 34.08
N GLY A 152 5.95 5.00 34.58
CA GLY A 152 6.22 6.11 35.51
C GLY A 152 6.54 7.48 34.89
N GLY A 153 5.94 7.86 33.75
CA GLY A 153 6.03 9.23 33.23
C GLY A 153 4.95 9.54 32.20
N GLU A 154 4.21 10.63 32.39
CA GLU A 154 3.19 11.12 31.43
C GLU A 154 3.79 11.92 30.27
N GLU A 155 4.96 12.56 30.50
CA GLU A 155 5.57 13.46 29.52
C GLU A 155 6.54 12.75 28.57
N LEU A 156 6.31 12.91 27.25
CA LEU A 156 7.10 12.30 26.18
C LEU A 156 8.56 12.76 26.15
N SER A 157 8.84 13.96 26.68
CA SER A 157 10.19 14.53 26.78
C SER A 157 10.95 14.12 28.03
N SER A 158 10.35 13.30 28.90
CA SER A 158 11.03 12.87 30.12
C SER A 158 12.31 12.09 29.78
N PRO A 159 13.45 12.43 30.41
CA PRO A 159 14.71 11.75 30.15
C PRO A 159 14.64 10.30 30.65
N ARG A 160 15.13 9.37 29.84
CA ARG A 160 15.13 7.94 30.16
C ARG A 160 16.47 7.33 29.83
N GLU A 161 16.97 6.49 30.73
CA GLU A 161 18.19 5.72 30.52
C GLU A 161 17.88 4.23 30.39
N LEU A 162 18.66 3.56 29.55
CA LEU A 162 18.60 2.12 29.38
C LEU A 162 19.20 1.41 30.60
N THR A 163 18.36 0.64 31.31
CA THR A 163 18.81 -0.27 32.36
C THR A 163 19.70 -1.38 31.75
N PRO A 164 20.61 -1.99 32.53
CA PRO A 164 21.50 -3.04 32.03
C PRO A 164 20.72 -4.24 31.45
N GLU A 165 19.58 -4.60 32.04
CA GLU A 165 18.71 -5.67 31.56
C GLU A 165 18.08 -5.34 30.20
N ALA A 166 17.71 -4.07 29.98
CA ALA A 166 17.16 -3.61 28.71
C ALA A 166 18.23 -3.59 27.60
N LYS A 167 19.50 -3.31 27.93
CA LYS A 167 20.61 -3.39 26.98
C LYS A 167 20.88 -4.84 26.56
N GLU A 168 20.83 -5.79 27.49
CA GLU A 168 20.98 -7.21 27.17
C GLU A 168 19.86 -7.71 26.25
N ALA A 169 18.61 -7.36 26.56
CA ALA A 169 17.46 -7.68 25.72
C ALA A 169 17.60 -7.12 24.30
N LEU A 170 18.03 -5.86 24.16
CA LEU A 170 18.26 -5.23 22.87
C LEU A 170 19.37 -5.95 22.08
N GLY A 171 20.45 -6.37 22.75
CA GLY A 171 21.53 -7.14 22.14
C GLY A 171 21.06 -8.48 21.58
N LYS A 172 20.17 -9.19 22.29
CA LYS A 172 19.56 -10.44 21.81
C LYS A 172 18.73 -10.21 20.54
N VAL A 173 17.92 -9.15 20.50
CA VAL A 173 17.13 -8.79 19.31
C VAL A 173 18.05 -8.49 18.12
N GLN A 174 19.09 -7.68 18.32
CA GLN A 174 20.04 -7.34 17.26
C GLN A 174 20.78 -8.58 16.71
N HIS A 175 21.15 -9.51 17.60
CA HIS A 175 21.75 -10.77 17.18
C HIS A 175 20.79 -11.61 16.31
N LEU A 176 19.53 -11.76 16.75
CA LEU A 176 18.52 -12.51 15.98
C LEU A 176 18.22 -11.88 14.62
N MET A 177 18.26 -10.55 14.53
CA MET A 177 18.10 -9.82 13.27
C MET A 177 19.31 -9.95 12.33
N SER A 178 20.50 -10.27 12.83
CA SER A 178 21.71 -10.44 12.01
C SER A 178 21.93 -11.89 11.56
N THR A 179 21.37 -12.86 12.28
CA THR A 179 21.54 -14.30 12.01
C THR A 179 20.51 -14.85 11.01
N ARG A 180 19.43 -14.10 10.72
CA ARG A 180 18.39 -14.45 9.73
C ARG A 180 18.54 -13.63 8.46
#